data_AF-A0A7Y5C737-F1
#
_entry.id   AF-A0A7Y5C737-F1
#
_cell.length_a   1.000
_cell.length_b   1.000
_cell.length_c   1.000
_cell.angle_alpha   90.00
_cell.angle_beta   90.00
_cell.angle_gamma   90.00
#
_symmetry.space_group_name_H-M   'P 1'
#
loop_
_entity.id
_entity.type
_entity.pdbx_description
1 polymer ?
#
loop_
_entity_poly.entity_id
_entity_poly.type
_entity_poly.pdbx_seq_one_letter_code
_entity_poly.pdbx_strand_id
1 'polypeptide(L)'
;MSLTKQDIRDCVVESVREMLTDNANTPITDQTDPVVHLGLDSLDGVLIAATICDKLKFNIPTNLNPFVDDGPPPRVRCVGEIVTCLFQILVRQQEKSHA
;
A
#
# COMPACT_ATOMS: atom_id res chain seq x y z
N MET A 1 -17.96 9.89 -0.70
CA MET A 1 -17.93 8.47 -1.12
C MET A 1 -17.15 7.71 -0.06
N SER A 2 -17.70 6.64 0.48
CA SER A 2 -16.97 5.80 1.44
C SER A 2 -16.05 4.86 0.66
N LEU A 3 -14.74 5.07 0.76
CA LEU A 3 -13.75 4.17 0.17
C LEU A 3 -13.87 2.78 0.79
N THR A 4 -14.01 1.76 -0.04
CA THR A 4 -14.09 0.37 0.39
C THR A 4 -12.71 -0.28 0.41
N LYS A 5 -12.59 -1.43 1.09
CA LYS A 5 -11.35 -2.23 1.05
C LYS A 5 -10.97 -2.65 -0.37
N GLN A 6 -11.95 -2.84 -1.24
CA GLN A 6 -11.75 -3.18 -2.65
C GLN A 6 -11.14 -2.00 -3.41
N ASP A 7 -11.63 -0.78 -3.21
CA ASP A 7 -11.07 0.43 -3.85
C ASP A 7 -9.60 0.64 -3.46
N ILE A 8 -9.27 0.40 -2.18
CA ILE A 8 -7.88 0.47 -1.69
C ILE A 8 -7.03 -0.62 -2.35
N ARG A 9 -7.56 -1.85 -2.45
CA ARG A 9 -6.85 -2.96 -3.10
C ARG A 9 -6.53 -2.62 -4.55
N ASP A 10 -7.52 -2.17 -5.31
CA ASP A 10 -7.36 -1.87 -6.73
C ASP A 10 -6.34 -0.73 -6.90
N CYS A 11 -6.38 0.30 -6.05
CA CYS A 11 -5.39 1.38 -6.03
C CYS A 11 -3.97 0.90 -5.70
N VAL A 12 -3.82 -0.01 -4.72
CA VAL A 12 -2.51 -0.58 -4.37
C VAL A 12 -1.95 -1.39 -5.53
N VAL A 13 -2.76 -2.29 -6.11
CA VAL A 13 -2.35 -3.13 -7.24
C VAL A 13 -1.97 -2.29 -8.45
N GLU A 14 -2.74 -1.25 -8.77
CA GLU A 14 -2.44 -0.33 -9.86
C GLU A 14 -1.14 0.43 -9.60
N SER A 15 -0.96 0.98 -8.40
CA SER A 15 0.26 1.73 -8.03
C SER A 15 1.51 0.85 -8.04
N VAL A 16 1.39 -0.41 -7.59
CA VAL A 16 2.47 -1.39 -7.69
C VAL A 16 2.78 -1.71 -9.15
N ARG A 17 1.75 -1.93 -9.99
CA ARG A 17 1.93 -2.19 -11.42
C ARG A 17 2.60 -1.05 -12.17
N GLU A 18 2.29 0.20 -11.83
CA GLU A 18 2.93 1.38 -12.42
C GLU A 18 4.44 1.40 -12.16
N MET A 19 4.90 0.82 -11.04
CA MET A 19 6.34 0.70 -10.74
C MET A 19 7.00 -0.48 -11.45
N LEU A 20 6.23 -1.47 -11.91
CA LEU A 20 6.74 -2.62 -12.64
C LEU A 20 6.92 -2.29 -14.12
N THR A 21 8.16 -1.98 -14.53
CA THR A 21 8.47 -1.56 -15.91
C THR A 21 8.33 -2.70 -16.93
N ASP A 22 8.65 -3.95 -16.55
CA ASP A 22 8.63 -5.13 -17.45
C ASP A 22 7.59 -6.20 -17.07
N ASN A 23 7.00 -6.12 -15.86
CA ASN A 23 6.20 -7.19 -15.25
C ASN A 23 4.72 -6.81 -15.03
N ALA A 24 4.18 -5.88 -15.82
CA ALA A 24 2.81 -5.37 -15.67
C ALA A 24 1.71 -6.45 -15.70
N ASN A 25 1.98 -7.58 -16.36
CA ASN A 25 1.05 -8.72 -16.48
C ASN A 25 1.18 -9.76 -15.36
N THR A 26 2.10 -9.59 -14.40
CA THR A 26 2.24 -10.52 -13.28
C THR A 26 0.96 -10.49 -12.44
N PRO A 27 0.34 -11.65 -12.13
CA PRO A 27 -0.83 -11.70 -11.27
C PRO A 27 -0.43 -11.31 -9.84
N ILE A 28 -0.85 -10.11 -9.42
CA ILE A 28 -0.70 -9.63 -8.04
C ILE A 28 -1.88 -10.14 -7.22
N THR A 29 -1.59 -10.97 -6.23
CA THR A 29 -2.56 -11.56 -5.31
C THR A 29 -2.35 -11.00 -3.91
N ASP A 30 -3.29 -11.27 -3.00
CA ASP A 30 -3.16 -10.83 -1.60
C ASP A 30 -1.96 -11.47 -0.87
N GLN A 31 -1.43 -12.57 -1.39
CA GLN A 31 -0.23 -13.27 -0.89
C GLN A 31 1.06 -12.81 -1.57
N THR A 32 0.97 -11.91 -2.56
CA THR A 32 2.13 -11.38 -3.25
C THR A 32 2.85 -10.41 -2.32
N ASP A 33 4.07 -10.75 -1.95
CA ASP A 33 5.01 -9.83 -1.32
C ASP A 33 5.67 -8.96 -2.41
N PRO A 34 5.47 -7.63 -2.39
CA PRO A 34 6.03 -6.73 -3.39
C PRO A 34 7.56 -6.69 -3.40
N VAL A 35 8.21 -6.88 -2.25
CA VAL A 35 9.67 -6.81 -2.14
C VAL A 35 10.29 -8.09 -2.68
N VAL A 36 9.86 -9.24 -2.15
CA VAL A 36 10.47 -10.54 -2.53
C VAL A 36 10.03 -11.02 -3.91
N HIS A 37 8.75 -10.89 -4.26
CA HIS A 37 8.24 -11.44 -5.52
C HIS A 37 8.34 -10.47 -6.70
N LEU A 38 8.30 -9.16 -6.44
CA LEU A 38 8.30 -8.16 -7.51
C LEU A 38 9.63 -7.38 -7.58
N GLY A 39 10.54 -7.60 -6.63
CA GLY A 39 11.86 -6.98 -6.61
C GLY A 39 11.83 -5.49 -6.25
N LEU A 40 10.74 -5.02 -5.61
CA LEU A 40 10.62 -3.63 -5.17
C LEU A 40 11.46 -3.39 -3.92
N ASP A 41 12.05 -2.20 -3.79
CA ASP A 41 12.82 -1.82 -2.62
C ASP A 41 12.07 -0.81 -1.72
N SER A 42 12.71 -0.39 -0.62
CA SER A 42 12.11 0.58 0.30
C SER A 42 11.93 1.97 -0.32
N LEU A 43 12.71 2.32 -1.36
CA LEU A 43 12.57 3.59 -2.08
C LEU A 43 11.32 3.55 -2.95
N ASP A 44 11.10 2.44 -3.66
CA ASP A 44 9.87 2.16 -4.40
C ASP A 44 8.66 2.20 -3.45
N GLY A 45 8.81 1.66 -2.25
CA GLY A 45 7.77 1.70 -1.22
C GLY A 45 7.32 3.10 -0.83
N VAL A 46 8.24 4.07 -0.76
CA VAL A 46 7.90 5.48 -0.50
C VAL A 46 7.12 6.08 -1.68
N LEU A 47 7.54 5.79 -2.92
CA LEU A 47 6.86 6.26 -4.11
C LEU A 47 5.45 5.69 -4.22
N ILE A 48 5.29 4.39 -4.00
CA ILE A 48 3.99 3.72 -4.00
C ILE A 48 3.06 4.35 -2.95
N ALA A 49 3.56 4.57 -1.73
CA ALA A 49 2.79 5.21 -0.68
C ALA A 49 2.34 6.63 -1.08
N ALA A 50 3.22 7.42 -1.70
CA ALA A 50 2.90 8.75 -2.18
C ALA A 50 1.83 8.73 -3.29
N THR A 51 1.95 7.82 -4.27
CA THR A 51 0.97 7.63 -5.34
C THR A 51 -0.40 7.25 -4.79
N ILE A 52 -0.43 6.31 -3.83
CA ILE A 52 -1.67 5.88 -3.18
C ILE A 52 -2.31 7.04 -2.40
N CYS A 53 -1.52 7.84 -1.69
CA CYS A 53 -2.01 9.03 -0.98
C CYS A 53 -2.66 10.03 -1.95
N ASP A 54 -2.05 10.27 -3.10
CA ASP A 54 -2.59 11.20 -4.10
C ASP A 54 -3.86 10.66 -4.76
N LYS A 55 -3.90 9.37 -5.10
CA LYS A 55 -5.07 8.72 -5.73
C LYS A 55 -6.28 8.67 -4.79
N LEU A 56 -6.07 8.24 -3.55
CA LEU A 56 -7.14 8.06 -2.56
C LEU A 56 -7.41 9.33 -1.73
N LYS A 57 -6.67 10.43 -1.97
CA LYS A 57 -6.78 11.71 -1.24
C LYS A 57 -6.78 11.54 0.27
N PHE A 58 -5.95 10.64 0.79
CA PHE A 58 -5.71 10.42 2.22
C PHE A 58 -4.22 10.45 2.51
N ASN A 59 -3.86 10.67 3.77
CA ASN A 59 -2.46 10.76 4.18
C ASN A 59 -2.05 9.49 4.92
N ILE A 60 -1.01 8.80 4.47
CA ILE A 60 -0.40 7.68 5.22
C ILE A 60 0.65 8.26 6.15
N PRO A 61 0.49 8.16 7.49
CA PRO A 61 1.54 8.57 8.41
C PRO A 61 2.83 7.78 8.14
N THR A 62 3.97 8.47 8.06
CA THR A 62 5.26 7.83 7.72
C THR A 62 5.61 6.69 8.67
N ASN A 63 5.25 6.80 9.96
CA ASN A 63 5.45 5.78 10.98
C ASN A 63 4.50 4.56 10.85
N LEU A 64 3.51 4.63 9.95
CA LEU A 64 2.57 3.55 9.65
C LEU A 64 2.67 3.12 8.18
N ASN A 65 3.66 3.63 7.43
CA ASN A 65 3.83 3.30 6.03
C ASN A 65 4.10 1.79 5.89
N PRO A 66 3.20 1.01 5.26
CA PRO A 66 3.35 -0.44 5.17
C PRO A 66 4.41 -0.87 4.15
N PHE A 67 5.00 0.07 3.40
CA PHE A 67 5.96 -0.18 2.35
C PHE A 67 7.41 0.17 2.73
N VAL A 68 7.62 0.76 3.92
CA VAL A 68 8.95 1.16 4.40
C VAL A 68 9.40 0.20 5.48
N ASP A 69 10.68 -0.15 5.47
CA ASP A 69 11.26 -1.08 6.43
C ASP A 69 11.21 -0.51 7.86
N ASP A 70 10.46 -1.17 8.75
CA ASP A 70 10.30 -0.79 10.17
C ASP A 70 11.53 -1.15 11.04
N GLY A 71 12.62 -1.64 10.44
CA GLY A 71 13.81 -2.15 11.14
C GLY A 71 13.81 -3.68 11.31
N PRO A 72 14.92 -4.27 11.74
CA PRO A 72 15.07 -5.73 11.77
C PRO A 72 14.24 -6.40 12.89
N PRO A 73 13.49 -7.48 12.58
CA PRO A 73 13.31 -8.08 11.27
C PRO A 73 12.33 -7.28 10.38
N PRO A 74 12.61 -7.17 9.06
CA PRO A 74 11.75 -6.43 8.15
C PRO A 74 10.32 -6.93 8.27
N ARG A 75 9.35 -6.03 8.41
CA ARG A 75 7.95 -6.40 8.29
C ARG A 75 7.64 -6.63 6.82
N VAL A 76 7.98 -7.81 6.35
CA VAL A 76 7.57 -8.30 5.04
C VAL A 76 6.04 -8.37 5.06
N ARG A 77 5.37 -7.53 4.25
CA ARG A 77 3.91 -7.49 4.17
C ARG A 77 3.47 -7.90 2.78
N CYS A 78 2.57 -8.88 2.73
CA CYS A 78 1.89 -9.21 1.49
C CYS A 78 0.90 -8.09 1.11
N VAL A 79 0.50 -8.01 -0.16
CA VAL A 79 -0.49 -7.01 -0.63
C VAL A 79 -1.76 -7.01 0.20
N GLY A 80 -2.26 -8.17 0.63
CA GLY A 80 -3.47 -8.24 1.48
C GLY A 80 -3.30 -7.59 2.86
N GLU A 81 -2.09 -7.67 3.42
CA GLU A 81 -1.73 -7.04 4.70
C GLU A 81 -1.56 -5.54 4.54
N ILE A 82 -0.94 -5.10 3.44
CA ILE A 82 -0.83 -3.69 3.06
C ILE A 82 -2.22 -3.07 2.93
N VAL A 83 -3.11 -3.68 2.16
CA VAL A 83 -4.50 -3.20 1.97
C VAL A 83 -5.23 -3.14 3.32
N THR A 84 -5.08 -4.15 4.16
CA THR A 84 -5.70 -4.17 5.48
C THR A 84 -5.17 -3.05 6.38
N CYS A 85 -3.85 -2.79 6.34
CA CYS A 85 -3.22 -1.69 7.07
C CYS A 85 -3.75 -0.33 6.61
N LEU A 86 -3.79 -0.08 5.30
CA LEU A 86 -4.30 1.16 4.73
C LEU A 86 -5.78 1.38 5.06
N PHE A 87 -6.59 0.32 4.98
CA PHE A 87 -8.00 0.38 5.37
C PHE A 87 -8.18 0.77 6.85
N GLN A 88 -7.39 0.19 7.75
CA GLN A 88 -7.41 0.56 9.17
C GLN A 88 -6.99 2.01 9.41
N ILE A 89 -5.98 2.51 8.70
CA ILE A 89 -5.55 3.91 8.78
C ILE A 89 -6.70 4.84 8.33
N LEU A 90 -7.34 4.49 7.22
CA LEU A 90 -8.45 5.26 6.65
C LEU A 90 -9.66 5.32 7.60
N VAL A 91 -10.07 4.18 8.16
CA VAL A 91 -11.16 4.12 9.16
C VAL A 91 -10.85 5.01 10.37
N ARG A 92 -9.63 4.90 10.93
CA ARG A 92 -9.21 5.72 12.08
C ARG A 92 -9.17 7.22 11.78
N GLN A 93 -8.87 7.61 10.55
CA GLN A 93 -8.87 9.02 10.14
C GLN A 93 -10.29 9.55 9.93
N GLN A 94 -11.19 8.75 9.38
CA GLN A 94 -12.61 9.11 9.27
C GLN A 94 -13.25 9.30 10.64
N GLU A 95 -12.93 8.44 11.62
CA GLU A 95 -13.37 8.61 13.01
C GLU A 95 -12.89 9.92 13.63
N LYS A 96 -11.63 10.30 13.39
CA LYS A 96 -11.06 11.56 13.89
C LYS A 96 -11.60 12.81 13.21
N SER A 97 -12.01 12.71 11.95
CA SER A 97 -12.55 13.84 11.19
C SER A 97 -14.04 14.11 11.49
N HIS A 98 -14.70 13.21 12.23
CA HIS A 98 -16.09 13.32 12.67
C HIS A 98 -16.24 13.68 14.16
N ALA A 99 -15.14 13.91 14.88
CA ALA A 99 -15.09 14.35 16.28
C ALA A 99 -14.76 15.84 16.36
#